data_AF-A0AAU2UKC1-F1
#
_entry.id   AF-A0AAU2UKC1-F1
#
_cell.length_a   1.000
_cell.length_b   1.000
_cell.length_c   1.000
_cell.angle_alpha   90.00
_cell.angle_beta   90.00
_cell.angle_gamma   90.00
#
_symmetry.space_group_name_H-M   'P 1'
#
loop_
_entity.id
_entity.type
_entity.pdbx_description
1 polymer ?
#
loop_
_entity_poly.entity_id
_entity_poly.type
_entity_poly.pdbx_seq_one_letter_code
_entity_poly.pdbx_strand_id
1 'polypeptide(L)'
;MHPQSQHGFQPVHCTIVPPHVLDKLSQSDNPDLAGPSRRTLEGDAARRTRRQMATVVTVPVAPASDGEVSDKPERVLYDCRNGTRLPGTKVRSEGQDPTKDSSVNRAYAGLGATFELLLKAYGRRSIDGNGLPLVGSVHYDEKYNNAFFDGEQMVFGDGDGEIFLDFTVAIDVIGHELTHGLTQYTANLSYYGQSGALNESMSDVFGSLVKQYSLGQSADQADWLIGAGLLAPRVQGVALRSMKAPGTAYDDDVLGKDPQPAKMEDYVHTSEDNGGVHLNSGIPNRAFYLLATALGGNAWERAGQLWFDVLTGGQLAVDADFASFARLTVAAARSRFGEGDEAEAVLKAWSEVGVPTA
;
A
#
# COMPACT_ATOMS: atom_id res chain seq x y z
N MET A 1 26.66 -18.60 -2.09
CA MET A 1 25.70 -19.26 -3.01
C MET A 1 24.49 -19.64 -2.19
N HIS A 2 23.45 -18.79 -2.18
CA HIS A 2 22.18 -19.14 -1.57
C HIS A 2 21.36 -19.97 -2.55
N PRO A 3 20.66 -21.02 -2.09
CA PRO A 3 19.69 -21.71 -2.94
C PRO A 3 18.52 -20.75 -3.17
N GLN A 4 18.35 -20.31 -4.42
CA GLN A 4 17.11 -19.66 -4.86
C GLN A 4 15.97 -20.66 -4.64
N SER A 5 15.00 -20.30 -3.80
CA SER A 5 13.77 -21.06 -3.65
C SER A 5 13.03 -21.07 -4.98
N GLN A 6 12.93 -22.24 -5.62
CA GLN A 6 12.18 -22.49 -6.86
C GLN A 6 10.66 -22.52 -6.62
N HIS A 7 10.13 -21.60 -5.83
CA HIS A 7 8.69 -21.39 -5.68
C HIS A 7 8.38 -19.99 -6.20
N GLY A 8 7.56 -19.91 -7.26
CA GLY A 8 7.13 -18.63 -7.82
C GLY A 8 6.42 -17.76 -6.77
N PHE A 9 6.54 -16.44 -6.92
CA PHE A 9 5.80 -15.49 -6.09
C PHE A 9 4.30 -15.69 -6.25
N GLN A 10 3.53 -15.52 -5.16
CA GLN A 10 2.08 -15.56 -5.21
C GLN A 10 1.55 -14.14 -5.38
N PRO A 11 0.91 -13.81 -6.51
CA PRO A 11 0.28 -12.51 -6.68
C PRO A 11 -0.74 -12.22 -5.57
N VAL A 12 -0.61 -11.06 -4.93
CA VAL A 12 -1.60 -10.56 -3.98
C VAL A 12 -2.53 -9.59 -4.71
N HIS A 13 -3.85 -9.79 -4.56
CA HIS A 13 -4.84 -8.81 -5.01
C HIS A 13 -5.34 -8.04 -3.80
N CYS A 14 -4.77 -6.86 -3.59
CA CYS A 14 -5.15 -5.93 -2.54
C CYS A 14 -6.07 -4.84 -3.09
N THR A 15 -6.70 -4.09 -2.21
CA THR A 15 -7.60 -2.99 -2.57
C THR A 15 -7.52 -1.90 -1.50
N ILE A 16 -7.25 -0.65 -1.88
CA ILE A 16 -7.11 0.44 -0.90
C ILE A 16 -8.35 0.66 -0.02
N VAL A 17 -9.56 0.51 -0.58
CA VAL A 17 -10.81 0.63 0.18
C VAL A 17 -11.09 -0.70 0.87
N PRO A 18 -11.13 -0.73 2.21
CA PRO A 18 -11.39 -1.96 2.95
C PRO A 18 -12.78 -2.53 2.62
N PRO A 19 -12.93 -3.86 2.52
CA PRO A 19 -14.21 -4.48 2.19
C PRO A 19 -15.38 -4.09 3.12
N HIS A 20 -15.10 -3.86 4.41
CA HIS A 20 -16.14 -3.47 5.39
C HIS A 20 -16.75 -2.09 5.07
N VAL A 21 -16.00 -1.19 4.45
CA VAL A 21 -16.50 0.13 4.03
C VAL A 21 -17.48 -0.04 2.88
N LEU A 22 -17.11 -0.80 1.85
CA LEU A 22 -17.98 -1.08 0.71
C LEU A 22 -19.21 -1.89 1.11
N ASP A 23 -19.07 -2.85 2.04
CA ASP A 23 -20.20 -3.61 2.57
C ASP A 23 -21.21 -2.69 3.26
N LYS A 24 -20.74 -1.80 4.14
CA LYS A 24 -21.62 -0.82 4.79
C LYS A 24 -22.33 0.08 3.79
N LEU A 25 -21.61 0.63 2.81
CA LEU A 25 -22.21 1.46 1.76
C LEU A 25 -23.23 0.69 0.90
N SER A 26 -22.98 -0.61 0.66
CA SER A 26 -23.88 -1.48 -0.10
C SER A 26 -25.23 -1.74 0.57
N GLN A 27 -25.32 -1.47 1.87
CA GLN A 27 -26.51 -1.61 2.71
C GLN A 27 -27.28 -0.28 2.89
N SER A 28 -26.80 0.82 2.29
CA SER A 28 -27.49 2.11 2.34
C SER A 28 -28.86 2.06 1.65
N ASP A 29 -29.83 2.81 2.18
CA ASP A 29 -31.12 3.04 1.52
C ASP A 29 -30.98 3.93 0.27
N ASN A 30 -29.84 4.61 0.09
CA ASN A 30 -29.56 5.41 -1.10
C ASN A 30 -29.03 4.52 -2.25
N PRO A 31 -29.79 4.32 -3.34
CA PRO A 31 -29.37 3.46 -4.45
C PRO A 31 -28.11 3.97 -5.18
N ASP A 32 -27.86 5.28 -5.15
CA ASP A 32 -26.66 5.87 -5.77
C ASP A 32 -25.38 5.53 -5.02
N LEU A 33 -25.49 5.15 -3.74
CA LEU A 33 -24.37 4.65 -2.92
C LEU A 33 -24.31 3.12 -2.94
N ALA A 34 -25.48 2.48 -2.73
CA ALA A 34 -25.56 1.04 -2.57
C ALA A 34 -25.23 0.28 -3.86
N GLY A 35 -25.69 0.78 -5.01
CA GLY A 35 -25.48 0.16 -6.31
C GLY A 35 -23.99 0.06 -6.70
N PRO A 36 -23.26 1.19 -6.81
CA PRO A 36 -21.84 1.18 -7.13
C PRO A 36 -20.98 0.41 -6.13
N SER A 37 -21.28 0.54 -4.83
CA SER A 37 -20.54 -0.16 -3.78
C SER A 37 -20.68 -1.68 -3.86
N ARG A 38 -21.90 -2.18 -4.14
CA ARG A 38 -22.13 -3.62 -4.35
C ARG A 38 -21.39 -4.14 -5.59
N ARG A 39 -21.45 -3.40 -6.71
CA ARG A 39 -20.71 -3.79 -7.94
C ARG A 39 -19.20 -3.83 -7.70
N THR A 40 -18.67 -2.84 -6.98
CA THR A 40 -17.25 -2.77 -6.62
C THR A 40 -16.86 -3.99 -5.77
N LEU A 41 -17.62 -4.26 -4.70
CA LEU A 41 -17.39 -5.39 -3.80
C LEU A 41 -17.41 -6.75 -4.51
N GLU A 42 -18.41 -6.98 -5.37
CA GLU A 42 -18.53 -8.21 -6.17
C GLU A 42 -17.38 -8.34 -7.19
N GLY A 43 -17.03 -7.25 -7.86
CA GLY A 43 -15.91 -7.19 -8.80
C GLY A 43 -14.58 -7.52 -8.13
N ASP A 44 -14.32 -6.93 -6.96
CA ASP A 44 -13.11 -7.18 -6.18
C ASP A 44 -13.04 -8.62 -5.68
N ALA A 45 -14.15 -9.16 -5.17
CA ALA A 45 -14.21 -10.56 -4.76
C ALA A 45 -13.89 -11.50 -5.94
N ALA A 46 -14.49 -11.27 -7.12
CA ALA A 46 -14.25 -12.09 -8.30
C ALA A 46 -12.78 -12.02 -8.77
N ARG A 47 -12.13 -10.85 -8.69
CA ARG A 47 -10.72 -10.71 -9.04
C ARG A 47 -9.80 -11.39 -8.03
N ARG A 48 -10.06 -11.25 -6.73
CA ARG A 48 -9.35 -11.99 -5.67
C ARG A 48 -9.40 -13.49 -5.90
N THR A 49 -10.59 -14.06 -6.15
CA THR A 49 -10.75 -15.49 -6.44
C THR A 49 -9.99 -15.90 -7.70
N ARG A 50 -10.10 -15.12 -8.79
CA ARG A 50 -9.38 -15.43 -10.05
C ARG A 50 -7.86 -15.44 -9.85
N ARG A 51 -7.33 -14.53 -9.03
CA ARG A 51 -5.90 -14.47 -8.70
C ARG A 51 -5.45 -15.68 -7.90
N GLN A 52 -6.21 -16.08 -6.88
CA GLN A 52 -5.94 -17.31 -6.12
C GLN A 52 -5.98 -18.56 -7.01
N MET A 53 -6.82 -18.60 -8.05
CA MET A 53 -6.82 -19.71 -9.02
C MET A 53 -5.63 -19.65 -9.98
N ALA A 54 -5.23 -18.45 -10.41
CA ALA A 54 -4.08 -18.27 -11.27
C ALA A 54 -2.77 -18.65 -10.59
N THR A 55 -2.63 -18.51 -9.26
CA THR A 55 -1.43 -18.94 -8.52
C THR A 55 -1.24 -20.45 -8.47
N VAL A 56 -2.30 -21.24 -8.71
CA VAL A 56 -2.23 -22.71 -8.86
C VAL A 56 -1.58 -23.10 -10.20
N VAL A 57 -1.59 -22.20 -11.18
CA VAL A 57 -0.94 -22.37 -12.47
C VAL A 57 0.34 -21.54 -12.45
N THR A 58 1.50 -22.19 -12.27
CA THR A 58 2.80 -21.51 -12.23
C THR A 58 2.96 -20.58 -13.44
N VAL A 59 2.87 -19.27 -13.22
CA VAL A 59 3.20 -18.27 -14.24
C VAL A 59 4.72 -18.18 -14.29
N PRO A 60 5.37 -18.45 -15.44
CA PRO A 60 6.80 -18.30 -15.56
C PRO A 60 7.18 -16.85 -15.28
N VAL A 61 8.07 -16.62 -14.32
CA VAL A 61 8.76 -15.33 -14.18
C VAL A 61 9.50 -15.10 -15.50
N ALA A 62 9.19 -14.01 -16.20
CA ALA A 62 9.93 -13.64 -17.40
C ALA A 62 11.42 -13.54 -17.03
N PRO A 63 12.34 -14.12 -17.82
CA PRO A 63 13.76 -13.99 -17.53
C PRO A 63 14.12 -12.51 -17.52
N ALA A 64 14.94 -12.11 -16.54
CA ALA A 64 15.55 -10.80 -16.52
C ALA A 64 16.22 -10.55 -17.88
N SER A 65 15.91 -9.44 -18.53
CA SER A 65 16.61 -9.06 -19.75
C SER A 65 18.09 -8.84 -19.42
N ASP A 66 19.00 -9.43 -20.21
CA ASP A 66 20.46 -9.26 -20.10
C ASP A 66 20.96 -7.80 -20.36
N GLY A 67 20.05 -6.82 -20.34
CA GLY A 67 20.35 -5.39 -20.42
C GLY A 67 20.69 -4.80 -19.06
N GLU A 68 21.51 -3.76 -19.06
CA GLU A 68 21.80 -2.96 -17.87
C GLU A 68 20.49 -2.40 -17.30
N VAL A 69 20.17 -2.71 -16.03
CA VAL A 69 18.92 -2.28 -15.40
C VAL A 69 18.91 -0.75 -15.29
N SER A 70 17.91 -0.11 -15.90
CA SER A 70 17.81 1.34 -15.99
C SER A 70 17.60 2.03 -14.63
N ASP A 71 18.34 3.12 -14.39
CA ASP A 71 18.10 4.07 -13.29
C ASP A 71 16.96 5.07 -13.60
N LYS A 72 16.24 4.87 -14.70
CA LYS A 72 15.07 5.65 -15.10
C LYS A 72 13.83 4.77 -15.12
N PRO A 73 12.67 5.29 -14.69
CA PRO A 73 11.42 4.55 -14.77
C PRO A 73 11.00 4.35 -16.23
N GLU A 74 10.26 3.29 -16.49
CA GLU A 74 9.50 3.12 -17.73
C GLU A 74 8.00 3.09 -17.37
N ARG A 75 7.28 4.19 -17.61
CA ARG A 75 5.85 4.31 -17.28
C ARG A 75 4.98 4.24 -18.52
N VAL A 76 3.85 3.55 -18.41
CA VAL A 76 2.82 3.53 -19.46
C VAL A 76 1.43 3.62 -18.84
N LEU A 77 0.65 4.62 -19.27
CA LEU A 77 -0.70 4.87 -18.78
C LEU A 77 -1.71 4.55 -19.88
N TYR A 78 -2.80 3.93 -19.45
CA TYR A 78 -3.93 3.53 -20.25
C TYR A 78 -5.23 4.13 -19.69
N ASP A 79 -6.22 4.25 -20.56
CA ASP A 79 -7.57 4.72 -20.27
C ASP A 79 -8.56 3.59 -20.58
N CYS A 80 -9.29 3.15 -19.56
CA CYS A 80 -10.32 2.12 -19.66
C CYS A 80 -11.66 2.65 -20.19
N ARG A 81 -11.85 3.97 -20.26
CA ARG A 81 -13.06 4.66 -20.73
C ARG A 81 -14.33 4.17 -20.04
N ASN A 82 -14.24 4.05 -18.71
CA ASN A 82 -15.28 3.50 -17.83
C ASN A 82 -15.68 2.05 -18.15
N GLY A 83 -14.87 1.34 -18.94
CA GLY A 83 -14.96 -0.11 -19.11
C GLY A 83 -14.13 -0.86 -18.08
N THR A 84 -14.30 -2.19 -18.05
CA THR A 84 -13.55 -3.09 -17.15
C THR A 84 -12.43 -3.86 -17.85
N ARG A 85 -12.18 -3.58 -19.14
CA ARG A 85 -11.14 -4.24 -19.93
C ARG A 85 -9.78 -3.59 -19.67
N LEU A 86 -8.85 -4.38 -19.15
CA LEU A 86 -7.46 -3.97 -18.92
C LEU A 86 -6.53 -4.37 -20.08
N PRO A 87 -5.44 -3.63 -20.34
CA PRO A 87 -5.11 -2.34 -19.71
C PRO A 87 -5.96 -1.18 -20.30
N GLY A 88 -6.68 -1.38 -21.41
CA GLY A 88 -7.46 -0.33 -22.06
C GLY A 88 -6.69 0.31 -23.23
N THR A 89 -6.92 1.59 -23.49
CA THR A 89 -6.27 2.32 -24.60
C THR A 89 -5.08 3.11 -24.09
N LYS A 90 -3.89 2.93 -24.68
CA LYS A 90 -2.69 3.67 -24.27
C LYS A 90 -2.88 5.18 -24.49
N VAL A 91 -2.63 5.98 -23.46
CA VAL A 91 -2.80 7.45 -23.48
C VAL A 91 -1.54 8.23 -23.15
N ARG A 92 -0.57 7.64 -22.44
CA ARG A 92 0.72 8.28 -22.15
C ARG A 92 1.83 7.25 -21.97
N SER A 93 3.03 7.56 -22.43
CA SER A 93 4.23 6.74 -22.28
C SER A 93 5.37 7.56 -21.67
N GLU A 94 6.45 6.88 -21.27
CA GLU A 94 7.63 7.51 -20.69
C GLU A 94 8.17 8.65 -21.56
N GLY A 95 8.45 9.79 -20.95
CA GLY A 95 8.98 10.98 -21.62
C GLY A 95 7.97 11.78 -22.43
N GLN A 96 6.69 11.37 -22.51
CA GLN A 96 5.66 12.16 -23.18
C GLN A 96 5.13 13.30 -22.30
N ASP A 97 4.79 14.40 -22.96
CA ASP A 97 4.18 15.58 -22.32
C ASP A 97 2.87 15.23 -21.59
N PRO A 98 2.48 16.03 -20.57
CA PRO A 98 1.19 15.88 -19.90
C PRO A 98 0.00 15.91 -20.87
N THR A 99 -1.01 15.09 -20.58
CA THR A 99 -2.27 15.10 -21.35
C THR A 99 -3.24 16.13 -20.75
N LYS A 100 -4.40 16.32 -21.37
CA LYS A 100 -5.48 17.14 -20.80
C LYS A 100 -6.17 16.48 -19.59
N ASP A 101 -5.92 15.20 -19.41
CA ASP A 101 -6.56 14.37 -18.40
C ASP A 101 -5.76 14.41 -17.09
N SER A 102 -6.39 14.92 -16.05
CA SER A 102 -5.74 15.09 -14.75
C SER A 102 -5.44 13.76 -14.06
N SER A 103 -6.27 12.73 -14.26
CA SER A 103 -6.13 11.41 -13.64
C SER A 103 -4.92 10.68 -14.23
N VAL A 104 -4.77 10.73 -15.56
CA VAL A 104 -3.58 10.24 -16.27
C VAL A 104 -2.30 10.92 -15.75
N ASN A 105 -2.34 12.24 -15.57
CA ASN A 105 -1.16 12.99 -15.13
C ASN A 105 -0.78 12.72 -13.68
N ARG A 106 -1.77 12.61 -12.77
CA ARG A 106 -1.55 12.26 -11.37
C ARG A 106 -1.02 10.83 -11.22
N ALA A 107 -1.62 9.87 -11.92
CA ALA A 107 -1.12 8.50 -11.95
C ALA A 107 0.34 8.47 -12.46
N TYR A 108 0.63 9.10 -13.60
CA TYR A 108 1.99 9.17 -14.16
C TYR A 108 3.02 9.77 -13.17
N ALA A 109 2.63 10.82 -12.44
CA ALA A 109 3.47 11.43 -11.41
C ALA A 109 3.69 10.49 -10.22
N GLY A 110 2.62 9.89 -9.67
CA GLY A 110 2.71 8.97 -8.53
C GLY A 110 3.54 7.72 -8.82
N LEU A 111 3.37 7.11 -10.00
CA LEU A 111 4.22 5.98 -10.46
C LEU A 111 5.71 6.39 -10.47
N GLY A 112 6.00 7.60 -10.96
CA GLY A 112 7.36 8.13 -11.01
C GLY A 112 7.95 8.40 -9.63
N ALA A 113 7.17 9.00 -8.73
CA ALA A 113 7.60 9.31 -7.37
C ALA A 113 7.92 8.05 -6.57
N THR A 114 7.12 6.99 -6.71
CA THR A 114 7.40 5.69 -6.07
C THR A 114 8.72 5.10 -6.59
N PHE A 115 8.93 5.08 -7.90
CA PHE A 115 10.20 4.64 -8.47
C PHE A 115 11.38 5.45 -7.94
N GLU A 116 11.23 6.78 -7.89
CA GLU A 116 12.30 7.68 -7.45
C GLU A 116 12.66 7.45 -5.99
N LEU A 117 11.69 7.32 -5.08
CA LEU A 117 11.97 6.99 -3.68
C LEU A 117 12.74 5.67 -3.59
N LEU A 118 12.26 4.60 -4.24
CA LEU A 118 12.90 3.29 -4.21
C LEU A 118 14.34 3.34 -4.71
N LEU A 119 14.60 4.07 -5.79
CA LEU A 119 15.93 4.19 -6.36
C LEU A 119 16.84 5.07 -5.50
N LYS A 120 16.38 6.26 -5.10
CA LYS A 120 17.22 7.28 -4.46
C LYS A 120 17.45 7.01 -2.97
N ALA A 121 16.42 6.59 -2.24
CA ALA A 121 16.56 6.28 -0.82
C ALA A 121 17.12 4.87 -0.60
N TYR A 122 16.74 3.89 -1.44
CA TYR A 122 17.01 2.48 -1.15
C TYR A 122 17.84 1.75 -2.22
N GLY A 123 18.23 2.42 -3.31
CA GLY A 123 19.03 1.80 -4.38
C GLY A 123 18.29 0.71 -5.17
N ARG A 124 16.96 0.61 -5.06
CA ARG A 124 16.15 -0.42 -5.71
C ARG A 124 15.55 0.09 -7.01
N ARG A 125 15.79 -0.64 -8.10
CA ARG A 125 15.27 -0.31 -9.44
C ARG A 125 13.88 -0.93 -9.63
N SER A 126 12.84 -0.11 -9.50
CA SER A 126 11.42 -0.54 -9.54
C SER A 126 11.02 -1.53 -8.43
N ILE A 127 9.76 -1.97 -8.44
CA ILE A 127 9.17 -2.81 -7.40
C ILE A 127 9.76 -4.23 -7.37
N ASP A 128 10.26 -4.73 -8.50
CA ASP A 128 10.89 -6.05 -8.63
C ASP A 128 12.42 -6.04 -8.43
N GLY A 129 13.03 -4.85 -8.40
CA GLY A 129 14.48 -4.67 -8.31
C GLY A 129 15.21 -4.81 -9.65
N ASN A 130 14.51 -5.13 -10.74
CA ASN A 130 15.06 -5.34 -12.08
C ASN A 130 14.45 -4.38 -13.13
N GLY A 131 13.89 -3.25 -12.69
CA GLY A 131 13.42 -2.21 -13.58
C GLY A 131 12.08 -2.50 -14.25
N LEU A 132 11.20 -3.31 -13.62
CA LEU A 132 9.85 -3.59 -14.13
C LEU A 132 9.14 -2.30 -14.58
N PRO A 133 8.62 -2.24 -15.82
CA PRO A 133 7.80 -1.12 -16.27
C PRO A 133 6.58 -0.91 -15.37
N LEU A 134 6.32 0.34 -15.00
CA LEU A 134 5.19 0.72 -14.17
C LEU A 134 4.00 1.06 -15.06
N VAL A 135 3.04 0.14 -15.11
CA VAL A 135 1.82 0.28 -15.92
C VAL A 135 0.66 0.74 -15.04
N GLY A 136 -0.15 1.67 -15.53
CA GLY A 136 -1.36 2.13 -14.85
C GLY A 136 -2.55 2.29 -15.79
N SER A 137 -3.74 1.95 -15.32
CA SER A 137 -5.02 2.10 -16.04
C SER A 137 -5.96 2.99 -15.24
N VAL A 138 -6.40 4.11 -15.82
CA VAL A 138 -7.37 5.04 -15.21
C VAL A 138 -8.77 4.87 -15.81
N HIS A 139 -9.77 5.49 -15.19
CA HIS A 139 -11.19 5.42 -15.61
C HIS A 139 -11.69 3.98 -15.69
N TYR A 140 -11.28 3.17 -14.72
CA TYR A 140 -11.71 1.78 -14.63
C TYR A 140 -13.14 1.72 -14.08
N ASP A 141 -14.05 1.12 -14.87
CA ASP A 141 -15.47 0.96 -14.53
C ASP A 141 -16.22 2.29 -14.25
N GLU A 142 -17.54 2.22 -14.06
CA GLU A 142 -18.38 3.37 -13.73
C GLU A 142 -18.59 3.51 -12.23
N LYS A 143 -18.21 4.68 -11.69
CA LYS A 143 -18.29 5.01 -10.25
C LYS A 143 -17.59 3.96 -9.37
N TYR A 144 -16.40 3.54 -9.82
CA TYR A 144 -15.64 2.51 -9.15
C TYR A 144 -14.96 3.06 -7.91
N ASN A 145 -15.38 2.56 -6.74
CA ASN A 145 -14.93 3.04 -5.44
C ASN A 145 -13.70 2.26 -4.95
N ASN A 146 -12.67 2.15 -5.80
CA ASN A 146 -11.42 1.51 -5.41
C ASN A 146 -10.22 1.85 -6.32
N ALA A 147 -9.03 1.49 -5.84
CA ALA A 147 -7.83 1.29 -6.63
C ALA A 147 -7.14 0.00 -6.18
N PHE A 148 -6.33 -0.59 -7.06
CA PHE A 148 -5.57 -1.80 -6.74
C PHE A 148 -4.34 -1.97 -7.62
N PHE A 149 -3.29 -2.57 -7.08
CA PHE A 149 -2.29 -3.29 -7.87
C PHE A 149 -2.79 -4.70 -8.14
N ASP A 150 -2.99 -5.06 -9.41
CA ASP A 150 -3.48 -6.39 -9.68
C ASP A 150 -2.37 -7.44 -9.47
N GLY A 151 -1.11 -7.09 -9.70
CA GLY A 151 0.05 -7.99 -9.70
C GLY A 151 0.93 -7.82 -10.95
N GLU A 152 0.41 -7.09 -11.95
CA GLU A 152 1.11 -6.66 -13.17
C GLU A 152 1.00 -5.14 -13.37
N GLN A 153 -0.14 -4.54 -13.03
CA GLN A 153 -0.38 -3.10 -13.22
C GLN A 153 -1.24 -2.48 -12.12
N MET A 154 -1.18 -1.16 -12.06
CA MET A 154 -2.06 -0.30 -11.28
C MET A 154 -3.41 -0.07 -11.98
N VAL A 155 -4.51 -0.07 -11.23
CA VAL A 155 -5.86 0.22 -11.73
C VAL A 155 -6.54 1.22 -10.80
N PHE A 156 -7.13 2.27 -11.38
CA PHE A 156 -7.73 3.38 -10.64
C PHE A 156 -9.19 3.60 -11.07
N GLY A 157 -10.08 3.65 -10.08
CA GLY A 157 -11.44 4.14 -10.24
C GLY A 157 -11.55 5.66 -10.11
N ASP A 158 -12.63 6.18 -10.66
CA ASP A 158 -12.97 7.61 -10.60
C ASP A 158 -13.70 8.00 -9.30
N GLY A 159 -14.08 7.02 -8.48
CA GLY A 159 -14.99 7.23 -7.35
C GLY A 159 -16.42 7.54 -7.79
N ASP A 160 -17.34 7.58 -6.84
CA ASP A 160 -18.75 7.90 -7.07
C ASP A 160 -19.08 9.40 -7.01
N GLY A 161 -18.12 10.22 -6.55
CA GLY A 161 -18.27 11.66 -6.34
C GLY A 161 -19.07 12.04 -5.08
N GLU A 162 -19.58 11.05 -4.35
CA GLU A 162 -20.44 11.23 -3.16
C GLU A 162 -19.70 10.83 -1.89
N ILE A 163 -18.95 9.73 -1.92
CA ILE A 163 -18.14 9.22 -0.83
C ILE A 163 -16.67 9.32 -1.19
N PHE A 164 -16.32 8.82 -2.38
CA PHE A 164 -14.95 8.81 -2.87
C PHE A 164 -14.83 9.67 -4.12
N LEU A 165 -13.74 10.43 -4.16
CA LEU A 165 -13.28 11.12 -5.35
C LEU A 165 -12.35 10.20 -6.16
N ASP A 166 -11.77 10.74 -7.22
CA ASP A 166 -10.82 10.04 -8.09
C ASP A 166 -9.63 9.47 -7.30
N PHE A 167 -9.38 8.16 -7.41
CA PHE A 167 -8.36 7.45 -6.64
C PHE A 167 -6.92 7.81 -7.02
N THR A 168 -6.71 8.64 -8.04
CA THR A 168 -5.41 9.22 -8.39
C THR A 168 -5.08 10.49 -7.60
N VAL A 169 -6.01 11.08 -6.84
CA VAL A 169 -5.79 12.35 -6.11
C VAL A 169 -4.76 12.24 -4.99
N ALA A 170 -4.71 11.09 -4.32
CA ALA A 170 -3.83 10.83 -3.19
C ALA A 170 -2.60 10.04 -3.65
N ILE A 171 -1.42 10.69 -3.67
CA ILE A 171 -0.17 10.05 -4.12
C ILE A 171 0.24 8.86 -3.25
N ASP A 172 -0.09 8.92 -1.96
CA ASP A 172 0.12 7.85 -0.99
C ASP A 172 -0.74 6.61 -1.29
N VAL A 173 -1.92 6.75 -1.91
CA VAL A 173 -2.69 5.60 -2.42
C VAL A 173 -1.96 4.93 -3.58
N ILE A 174 -1.38 5.70 -4.50
CA ILE A 174 -0.58 5.15 -5.61
C ILE A 174 0.67 4.44 -5.08
N GLY A 175 1.37 5.04 -4.10
CA GLY A 175 2.52 4.45 -3.45
C GLY A 175 2.18 3.19 -2.64
N HIS A 176 1.05 3.17 -1.95
CA HIS A 176 0.52 2.03 -1.22
C HIS A 176 0.34 0.83 -2.15
N GLU A 177 -0.38 1.01 -3.25
CA GLU A 177 -0.69 -0.09 -4.15
C GLU A 177 0.56 -0.66 -4.84
N LEU A 178 1.49 0.19 -5.29
CA LEU A 178 2.77 -0.27 -5.83
C LEU A 178 3.62 -1.01 -4.79
N THR A 179 3.44 -0.70 -3.50
CA THR A 179 4.17 -1.38 -2.42
C THR A 179 3.66 -2.79 -2.17
N HIS A 180 2.42 -3.13 -2.51
CA HIS A 180 2.01 -4.54 -2.56
C HIS A 180 2.85 -5.31 -3.57
N GLY A 181 3.16 -4.71 -4.72
CA GLY A 181 4.10 -5.27 -5.69
C GLY A 181 5.51 -5.40 -5.12
N LEU A 182 6.02 -4.40 -4.40
CA LEU A 182 7.31 -4.50 -3.70
C LEU A 182 7.32 -5.70 -2.73
N THR A 183 6.28 -5.84 -1.92
CA THR A 183 6.12 -6.95 -0.98
C THR A 183 6.06 -8.29 -1.70
N GLN A 184 5.31 -8.37 -2.81
CA GLN A 184 5.22 -9.58 -3.64
C GLN A 184 6.60 -10.04 -4.14
N TYR A 185 7.44 -9.13 -4.65
CA TYR A 185 8.78 -9.45 -5.17
C TYR A 185 9.87 -9.57 -4.09
N THR A 186 9.50 -9.57 -2.80
CA THR A 186 10.45 -9.61 -1.67
C THR A 186 10.03 -10.64 -0.63
N ALA A 187 9.49 -10.23 0.52
CA ALA A 187 9.07 -11.13 1.60
C ALA A 187 7.83 -11.97 1.24
N ASN A 188 7.06 -11.54 0.24
CA ASN A 188 5.86 -12.20 -0.26
C ASN A 188 4.87 -12.57 0.87
N LEU A 189 4.63 -11.62 1.78
CA LEU A 189 3.79 -11.80 2.96
C LEU A 189 2.39 -12.30 2.57
N SER A 190 1.99 -13.41 3.19
CA SER A 190 0.65 -13.98 3.05
C SER A 190 -0.40 -12.96 3.49
N TYR A 191 -1.41 -12.76 2.65
CA TYR A 191 -2.46 -11.77 2.87
C TYR A 191 -3.58 -12.31 3.77
N TYR A 192 -3.20 -12.69 5.00
CA TYR A 192 -4.11 -13.17 6.03
C TYR A 192 -3.59 -12.86 7.44
N GLY A 193 -4.47 -12.51 8.36
CA GLY A 193 -4.13 -12.26 9.78
C GLY A 193 -3.01 -11.22 9.95
N GLN A 194 -2.06 -11.50 10.83
CA GLN A 194 -0.95 -10.58 11.11
C GLN A 194 0.01 -10.38 9.93
N SER A 195 0.31 -11.41 9.13
CA SER A 195 1.17 -11.22 7.94
C SER A 195 0.47 -10.36 6.89
N GLY A 196 -0.85 -10.48 6.77
CA GLY A 196 -1.64 -9.61 5.90
C GLY A 196 -1.74 -8.17 6.43
N ALA A 197 -1.91 -7.99 7.74
CA ALA A 197 -1.87 -6.66 8.36
C ALA A 197 -0.48 -6.00 8.27
N LEU A 198 0.60 -6.78 8.30
CA LEU A 198 1.95 -6.29 7.96
C LEU A 198 2.05 -5.90 6.49
N ASN A 199 1.50 -6.69 5.56
CA ASN A 199 1.48 -6.36 4.14
C ASN A 199 0.79 -5.00 3.89
N GLU A 200 -0.41 -4.80 4.46
CA GLU A 200 -1.11 -3.51 4.46
C GLU A 200 -0.31 -2.38 5.10
N SER A 201 0.33 -2.64 6.25
CA SER A 201 1.13 -1.63 6.94
C SER A 201 2.38 -1.24 6.16
N MET A 202 3.06 -2.18 5.50
CA MET A 202 4.17 -1.85 4.60
C MET A 202 3.68 -0.92 3.49
N SER A 203 2.54 -1.21 2.90
CA SER A 203 1.93 -0.36 1.87
C SER A 203 1.59 1.04 2.39
N ASP A 204 0.99 1.18 3.56
CA ASP A 204 0.74 2.48 4.19
C ASP A 204 2.04 3.25 4.52
N VAL A 205 3.06 2.54 5.03
CA VAL A 205 4.39 3.10 5.33
C VAL A 205 5.02 3.67 4.07
N PHE A 206 5.21 2.87 3.03
CA PHE A 206 5.90 3.34 1.83
C PHE A 206 5.03 4.31 1.01
N GLY A 207 3.71 4.18 1.03
CA GLY A 207 2.80 5.21 0.48
C GLY A 207 3.00 6.57 1.15
N SER A 208 3.04 6.59 2.49
CA SER A 208 3.33 7.80 3.26
C SER A 208 4.72 8.35 2.98
N LEU A 209 5.74 7.49 2.88
CA LEU A 209 7.10 7.91 2.55
C LEU A 209 7.21 8.48 1.13
N VAL A 210 6.48 7.95 0.15
CA VAL A 210 6.43 8.52 -1.21
C VAL A 210 5.85 9.93 -1.18
N LYS A 211 4.77 10.14 -0.44
CA LYS A 211 4.17 11.46 -0.26
C LYS A 211 5.14 12.43 0.42
N GLN A 212 5.75 12.02 1.53
CA GLN A 212 6.72 12.84 2.27
C GLN A 212 7.93 13.21 1.40
N TYR A 213 8.51 12.23 0.70
CA TYR A 213 9.64 12.45 -0.21
C TYR A 213 9.28 13.42 -1.34
N SER A 214 8.11 13.24 -1.96
CA SER A 214 7.63 14.11 -3.05
C SER A 214 7.37 15.55 -2.62
N LEU A 215 6.96 15.74 -1.36
CA LEU A 215 6.68 17.05 -0.79
C LEU A 215 7.88 17.64 -0.03
N GLY A 216 8.98 16.91 0.12
CA GLY A 216 10.14 17.31 0.91
C GLY A 216 9.83 17.50 2.40
N GLN A 217 8.94 16.67 2.97
CA GLN A 217 8.48 16.79 4.35
C GLN A 217 9.29 15.90 5.30
N SER A 218 9.70 16.48 6.43
CA SER A 218 10.20 15.71 7.57
C SER A 218 9.07 15.01 8.33
N ALA A 219 9.43 14.07 9.21
CA ALA A 219 8.48 13.27 9.99
C ALA A 219 7.51 14.13 10.85
N ASP A 220 7.94 15.29 11.33
CA ASP A 220 7.13 16.23 12.12
C ASP A 220 6.20 17.12 11.27
N GLN A 221 6.45 17.21 9.96
CA GLN A 221 5.65 17.96 9.00
C GLN A 221 4.60 17.10 8.28
N ALA A 222 4.85 15.79 8.21
CA ALA A 222 3.97 14.84 7.54
C ALA A 222 2.60 14.72 8.24
N ASP A 223 1.54 14.54 7.46
CA ASP A 223 0.18 14.38 8.00
C ASP A 223 -0.08 12.99 8.61
N TRP A 224 0.65 11.97 8.14
CA TRP A 224 0.49 10.56 8.53
C TRP A 224 -0.93 10.02 8.27
N LEU A 225 -1.55 10.52 7.20
CA LEU A 225 -2.89 10.15 6.74
C LEU A 225 -2.81 9.39 5.42
N ILE A 226 -3.58 8.30 5.32
CA ILE A 226 -3.68 7.50 4.09
C ILE A 226 -4.98 7.83 3.36
N GLY A 227 -4.88 8.30 2.11
CA GLY A 227 -6.01 8.74 1.30
C GLY A 227 -6.50 10.14 1.69
N ALA A 228 -5.63 11.02 2.17
CA ALA A 228 -6.00 12.40 2.46
C ALA A 228 -6.50 13.11 1.17
N GLY A 229 -7.68 13.73 1.25
CA GLY A 229 -8.32 14.37 0.08
C GLY A 229 -9.06 13.43 -0.86
N LEU A 230 -9.11 12.12 -0.57
CA LEU A 230 -9.89 11.15 -1.33
C LEU A 230 -11.38 11.18 -0.96
N LEU A 231 -11.70 11.48 0.30
CA LEU A 231 -13.07 11.56 0.78
C LEU A 231 -13.76 12.81 0.23
N ALA A 232 -14.98 12.65 -0.26
CA ALA A 232 -15.78 13.76 -0.79
C ALA A 232 -16.12 14.77 0.33
N PRO A 233 -16.32 16.07 0.03
CA PRO A 233 -16.51 17.11 1.05
C PRO A 233 -17.68 16.91 2.02
N ARG A 234 -18.64 16.05 1.68
CA ARG A 234 -19.80 15.72 2.52
C ARG A 234 -19.51 14.67 3.59
N VAL A 235 -18.39 13.96 3.47
CA VAL A 235 -17.99 12.89 4.39
C VAL A 235 -17.29 13.49 5.61
N GLN A 236 -17.70 13.07 6.80
CA GLN A 236 -17.09 13.42 8.08
C GLN A 236 -15.83 12.57 8.34
N GLY A 237 -14.76 12.89 7.61
CA GLY A 237 -13.47 12.22 7.75
C GLY A 237 -12.36 13.01 7.09
N VAL A 238 -11.13 12.73 7.46
CA VAL A 238 -9.93 13.38 6.90
C VAL A 238 -9.18 12.48 5.92
N ALA A 239 -9.34 11.16 6.04
CA ALA A 239 -8.61 10.14 5.31
C ALA A 239 -9.27 8.76 5.49
N LEU A 240 -8.76 7.74 4.78
CA LEU A 240 -9.17 6.33 5.03
C LEU A 240 -8.59 5.80 6.33
N ARG A 241 -7.35 6.16 6.66
CA ARG A 241 -6.62 5.69 7.86
C ARG A 241 -5.71 6.79 8.39
N SER A 242 -5.38 6.70 9.68
CA SER A 242 -4.34 7.51 10.31
C SER A 242 -3.25 6.58 10.87
N MET A 243 -2.02 6.74 10.40
CA MET A 243 -0.89 6.01 10.97
C MET A 243 -0.52 6.54 12.35
N LYS A 244 -0.74 7.84 12.60
CA LYS A 244 -0.46 8.50 13.88
C LYS A 244 -1.47 8.10 14.97
N ALA A 245 -2.74 8.06 14.62
CA ALA A 245 -3.83 7.77 15.56
C ALA A 245 -4.88 6.86 14.89
N PRO A 246 -4.59 5.55 14.74
CA PRO A 246 -5.55 4.58 14.20
C PRO A 246 -6.89 4.64 14.95
N GLY A 247 -8.01 4.55 14.23
CA GLY A 247 -9.36 4.66 14.81
C GLY A 247 -9.92 6.08 14.85
N THR A 248 -9.27 7.05 14.21
CA THR A 248 -9.65 8.48 14.23
C THR A 248 -9.77 9.13 12.86
N ALA A 249 -9.54 8.39 11.76
CA ALA A 249 -9.51 8.97 10.42
C ALA A 249 -10.88 9.47 9.93
N TYR A 250 -11.96 8.83 10.38
CA TYR A 250 -13.33 9.19 10.05
C TYR A 250 -14.32 8.73 11.14
N ASP A 251 -15.40 9.49 11.30
CA ASP A 251 -16.57 9.18 12.12
C ASP A 251 -17.78 9.84 11.47
N ASP A 252 -18.41 9.08 10.58
CA ASP A 252 -19.41 9.55 9.63
C ASP A 252 -20.66 8.67 9.68
N ASP A 253 -21.82 9.28 9.46
CA ASP A 253 -23.11 8.60 9.53
C ASP A 253 -23.26 7.53 8.42
N VAL A 254 -22.64 7.76 7.27
CA VAL A 254 -22.69 6.87 6.11
C VAL A 254 -21.52 5.88 6.11
N LEU A 255 -20.28 6.35 6.19
CA LEU A 255 -19.08 5.49 6.21
C LEU A 255 -18.90 4.72 7.53
N GLY A 256 -19.47 5.20 8.63
CA GLY A 256 -19.21 4.69 9.96
C GLY A 256 -18.00 5.30 10.62
N LYS A 257 -17.46 4.59 11.59
CA LYS A 257 -16.29 5.01 12.35
C LYS A 257 -15.10 4.14 11.99
N ASP A 258 -13.94 4.77 11.86
CA ASP A 258 -12.66 4.09 11.70
C ASP A 258 -12.47 3.02 12.79
N PRO A 259 -12.42 1.72 12.41
CA PRO A 259 -12.40 0.62 13.37
C PRO A 259 -10.98 0.21 13.81
N GLN A 260 -9.92 0.85 13.31
CA GLN A 260 -8.55 0.37 13.54
C GLN A 260 -8.13 0.51 15.01
N PRO A 261 -7.58 -0.56 15.64
CA PRO A 261 -6.96 -0.46 16.94
C PRO A 261 -5.57 0.19 16.82
N ALA A 262 -5.21 0.98 17.84
CA ALA A 262 -3.90 1.61 17.94
C ALA A 262 -2.86 0.72 18.66
N LYS A 263 -3.29 -0.38 19.29
CA LYS A 263 -2.47 -1.23 20.16
C LYS A 263 -2.89 -2.69 20.10
N MET A 264 -1.96 -3.57 20.41
CA MET A 264 -2.16 -5.02 20.44
C MET A 264 -3.20 -5.48 21.47
N GLU A 265 -3.44 -4.70 22.53
CA GLU A 265 -4.48 -5.00 23.53
C GLU A 265 -5.90 -5.00 22.94
N ASP A 266 -6.12 -4.21 21.89
CA ASP A 266 -7.39 -4.07 21.19
C ASP A 266 -7.41 -4.83 19.84
N TYR A 267 -6.47 -5.77 19.65
CA TYR A 267 -6.38 -6.55 18.41
C TYR A 267 -7.72 -7.22 18.07
N VAL A 268 -8.19 -7.04 16.83
CA VAL A 268 -9.47 -7.57 16.38
C VAL A 268 -9.28 -9.00 15.88
N HIS A 269 -9.81 -9.96 16.63
CA HIS A 269 -9.88 -11.37 16.22
C HIS A 269 -11.12 -11.62 15.36
N THR A 270 -10.94 -11.74 14.05
CA THR A 270 -12.02 -11.99 13.09
C THR A 270 -11.58 -12.94 11.97
N SER A 271 -12.53 -13.48 11.22
CA SER A 271 -12.28 -14.16 9.92
C SER A 271 -12.64 -13.27 8.73
N GLU A 272 -13.34 -12.16 8.96
CA GLU A 272 -13.63 -11.15 7.94
C GLU A 272 -12.34 -10.43 7.52
N ASP A 273 -12.37 -9.76 6.37
CA ASP A 273 -11.23 -8.95 5.92
C ASP A 273 -9.89 -9.73 5.95
N ASN A 274 -9.94 -10.99 5.49
CA ASN A 274 -8.81 -11.91 5.53
C ASN A 274 -8.17 -12.07 6.92
N GLY A 275 -8.96 -12.07 7.99
CA GLY A 275 -8.43 -12.07 9.35
C GLY A 275 -8.09 -10.68 9.90
N GLY A 276 -8.74 -9.65 9.38
CA GLY A 276 -8.60 -8.26 9.81
C GLY A 276 -7.32 -7.59 9.32
N VAL A 277 -6.95 -7.76 8.06
CA VAL A 277 -5.71 -7.18 7.51
C VAL A 277 -5.74 -5.65 7.49
N HIS A 278 -6.85 -5.05 7.06
CA HIS A 278 -7.05 -3.60 7.10
C HIS A 278 -7.44 -3.13 8.50
N LEU A 279 -8.12 -3.98 9.29
CA LEU A 279 -8.49 -3.65 10.66
C LEU A 279 -7.23 -3.48 11.52
N ASN A 280 -6.34 -4.47 11.53
CA ASN A 280 -5.22 -4.55 12.47
C ASN A 280 -3.92 -3.87 11.98
N SER A 281 -3.86 -3.36 10.74
CA SER A 281 -2.67 -2.67 10.21
C SER A 281 -2.35 -1.35 10.94
N GLY A 282 -3.32 -0.77 11.66
CA GLY A 282 -3.13 0.39 12.53
C GLY A 282 -2.03 0.19 13.60
N ILE A 283 -1.88 -1.02 14.12
CA ILE A 283 -0.88 -1.36 15.16
C ILE A 283 0.56 -1.17 14.64
N PRO A 284 1.00 -1.86 13.57
CA PRO A 284 2.33 -1.62 12.98
C PRO A 284 2.48 -0.24 12.32
N ASN A 285 1.40 0.36 11.80
CA ASN A 285 1.43 1.75 11.30
C ASN A 285 1.82 2.74 12.39
N ARG A 286 1.21 2.61 13.57
CA ARG A 286 1.52 3.46 14.73
C ARG A 286 2.93 3.22 15.24
N ALA A 287 3.43 1.99 15.23
CA ALA A 287 4.82 1.70 15.55
C ALA A 287 5.79 2.44 14.61
N PHE A 288 5.53 2.41 13.29
CA PHE A 288 6.36 3.15 12.34
C PHE A 288 6.30 4.67 12.57
N TYR A 289 5.12 5.24 12.78
CA TYR A 289 4.96 6.66 13.09
C TYR A 289 5.77 7.07 14.33
N LEU A 290 5.68 6.29 15.41
CA LEU A 290 6.39 6.55 16.66
C LEU A 290 7.90 6.51 16.45
N LEU A 291 8.39 5.51 15.72
CA LEU A 291 9.80 5.40 15.36
C LEU A 291 10.28 6.61 14.55
N ALA A 292 9.58 6.92 13.44
CA ALA A 292 9.95 8.03 12.56
C ALA A 292 9.96 9.37 13.31
N THR A 293 8.96 9.59 14.17
CA THR A 293 8.88 10.79 15.01
C THR A 293 10.03 10.86 16.03
N ALA A 294 10.37 9.73 16.66
CA ALA A 294 11.47 9.68 17.64
C ALA A 294 12.85 9.92 16.99
N LEU A 295 13.05 9.44 15.76
CA LEU A 295 14.31 9.63 15.04
C LEU A 295 14.42 10.99 14.37
N GLY A 296 13.29 11.65 14.08
CA GLY A 296 13.23 12.96 13.44
C GLY A 296 13.79 12.97 12.01
N GLY A 297 13.88 14.17 11.43
CA GLY A 297 14.36 14.35 10.05
C GLY A 297 13.44 13.70 9.01
N ASN A 298 14.04 13.26 7.91
CA ASN A 298 13.30 12.62 6.82
C ASN A 298 13.04 11.14 7.15
N ALA A 299 11.78 10.74 7.26
CA ALA A 299 11.42 9.41 7.73
C ALA A 299 11.97 8.27 6.85
N TRP A 300 12.19 8.52 5.55
CA TRP A 300 12.74 7.51 4.62
C TRP A 300 14.23 7.21 4.85
N GLU A 301 14.99 8.06 5.53
CA GLU A 301 16.44 7.89 5.68
C GLU A 301 16.83 6.86 6.75
N ARG A 302 16.15 6.88 7.90
CA ARG A 302 16.44 5.98 9.03
C ARG A 302 15.31 4.98 9.28
N ALA A 303 14.12 5.46 9.63
CA ALA A 303 12.98 4.58 9.93
C ALA A 303 12.57 3.75 8.70
N GLY A 304 12.41 4.40 7.54
CA GLY A 304 12.07 3.76 6.28
C GLY A 304 13.13 2.75 5.82
N GLN A 305 14.41 3.07 6.00
CA GLN A 305 15.51 2.15 5.70
C GLN A 305 15.39 0.84 6.50
N LEU A 306 15.11 0.91 7.80
CA LEU A 306 14.95 -0.28 8.64
C LEU A 306 13.78 -1.17 8.18
N TRP A 307 12.63 -0.56 7.86
CA TRP A 307 11.48 -1.30 7.32
C TRP A 307 11.83 -1.95 5.98
N PHE A 308 12.51 -1.21 5.11
CA PHE A 308 12.96 -1.70 3.80
C PHE A 308 13.93 -2.87 3.92
N ASP A 309 14.87 -2.84 4.87
CA ASP A 309 15.82 -3.93 5.07
C ASP A 309 15.15 -5.22 5.52
N VAL A 310 14.19 -5.11 6.44
CA VAL A 310 13.47 -6.29 6.93
C VAL A 310 12.61 -6.88 5.81
N LEU A 311 11.96 -6.03 5.01
CA LEU A 311 11.15 -6.47 3.87
C LEU A 311 11.98 -7.19 2.80
N THR A 312 13.15 -6.64 2.47
CA THR A 312 13.97 -7.09 1.34
C THR A 312 15.10 -8.05 1.72
N GLY A 313 15.42 -8.17 3.02
CA GLY A 313 16.58 -8.90 3.53
C GLY A 313 16.43 -10.43 3.54
N GLY A 314 15.26 -10.96 3.16
CA GLY A 314 15.00 -12.40 3.04
C GLY A 314 14.84 -13.16 4.37
N GLN A 315 14.82 -12.46 5.51
CA GLN A 315 14.63 -13.06 6.84
C GLN A 315 13.17 -13.07 7.29
N LEU A 316 12.35 -12.19 6.74
CA LEU A 316 10.93 -12.10 7.07
C LEU A 316 10.18 -13.27 6.43
N ALA A 317 9.57 -14.11 7.26
CA ALA A 317 8.78 -15.25 6.79
C ALA A 317 7.48 -14.79 6.12
N VAL A 318 6.98 -15.59 5.17
CA VAL A 318 5.72 -15.33 4.45
C VAL A 318 4.52 -15.22 5.41
N ASP A 319 4.52 -15.98 6.50
CA ASP A 319 3.48 -16.01 7.54
C ASP A 319 3.89 -15.26 8.81
N ALA A 320 4.83 -14.31 8.70
CA ALA A 320 5.35 -13.57 9.84
C ALA A 320 4.26 -12.86 10.65
N ASP A 321 4.39 -12.95 11.98
CA ASP A 321 3.59 -12.20 12.94
C ASP A 321 4.25 -10.87 13.31
N PHE A 322 3.51 -10.01 14.04
CA PHE A 322 3.99 -8.69 14.45
C PHE A 322 5.25 -8.79 15.32
N ALA A 323 5.33 -9.78 16.21
CA ALA A 323 6.48 -9.98 17.09
C ALA A 323 7.76 -10.34 16.30
N SER A 324 7.62 -11.18 15.27
CA SER A 324 8.75 -11.57 14.40
C SER A 324 9.25 -10.40 13.59
N PHE A 325 8.34 -9.61 13.00
CA PHE A 325 8.72 -8.38 12.31
C PHE A 325 9.39 -7.38 13.25
N ALA A 326 8.83 -7.17 14.46
CA ALA A 326 9.40 -6.29 15.47
C ALA A 326 10.83 -6.69 15.86
N ARG A 327 11.08 -7.98 16.15
CA ARG A 327 12.44 -8.50 16.41
C ARG A 327 13.41 -8.24 15.26
N LEU A 328 12.96 -8.44 14.02
CA LEU A 328 13.80 -8.22 12.83
C LEU A 328 14.13 -6.73 12.64
N THR A 329 13.19 -5.82 12.93
CA THR A 329 13.49 -4.36 12.88
C THR A 329 14.51 -3.94 13.94
N VAL A 330 14.47 -4.53 15.14
CA VAL A 330 15.50 -4.31 16.17
C VAL A 330 16.86 -4.85 15.72
N ALA A 331 16.88 -6.05 15.14
CA ALA A 331 18.11 -6.64 14.60
C ALA A 331 18.70 -5.79 13.46
N ALA A 332 17.86 -5.28 12.55
CA ALA A 332 18.27 -4.37 11.48
C ALA A 332 18.86 -3.07 12.04
N ALA A 333 18.22 -2.48 13.06
CA ALA A 333 18.71 -1.27 13.72
C ALA A 333 20.10 -1.48 14.32
N ARG A 334 20.28 -2.55 15.08
CA ARG A 334 21.58 -2.93 15.65
C ARG A 334 22.64 -3.19 14.59
N SER A 335 22.27 -3.88 13.52
CA SER A 335 23.20 -4.19 12.43
C SER A 335 23.67 -2.94 11.69
N ARG A 336 22.84 -1.90 11.58
CA ARG A 336 23.16 -0.68 10.84
C ARG A 336 23.81 0.40 11.67
N PHE A 337 23.30 0.61 12.88
CA PHE A 337 23.62 1.76 13.70
C PHE A 337 24.29 1.38 15.02
N GLY A 338 24.42 0.09 15.32
CA GLY A 338 24.92 -0.41 16.61
C GLY A 338 23.86 -0.33 17.72
N GLU A 339 24.29 -0.46 18.98
CA GLU A 339 23.42 -0.35 20.17
C GLU A 339 23.11 1.12 20.53
N GLY A 340 22.72 1.93 19.55
CA GLY A 340 22.46 3.37 19.69
C GLY A 340 20.98 3.76 19.75
N ASP A 341 20.71 5.04 19.53
CA ASP A 341 19.39 5.66 19.60
C ASP A 341 18.35 4.98 18.69
N GLU A 342 18.76 4.47 17.52
CA GLU A 342 17.86 3.74 16.60
C GLU A 342 17.33 2.45 17.20
N ALA A 343 18.20 1.65 17.82
CA ALA A 343 17.78 0.39 18.42
C ALA A 343 16.82 0.65 19.60
N GLU A 344 17.11 1.68 20.42
CA GLU A 344 16.25 2.08 21.53
C GLU A 344 14.90 2.63 21.04
N ALA A 345 14.90 3.45 19.98
CA ALA A 345 13.68 4.01 19.40
C ALA A 345 12.77 2.92 18.81
N VAL A 346 13.33 1.91 18.12
CA VAL A 346 12.56 0.77 17.60
C VAL A 346 11.92 -0.02 18.74
N LEU A 347 12.70 -0.32 19.80
CA LEU A 347 12.19 -1.03 20.97
C LEU A 347 11.03 -0.27 21.63
N LYS A 348 11.18 1.05 21.83
CA LYS A 348 10.14 1.91 22.41
C LYS A 348 8.89 1.95 21.55
N ALA A 349 9.02 2.11 20.24
CA ALA A 349 7.91 2.19 19.31
C ALA A 349 7.04 0.92 19.32
N TRP A 350 7.66 -0.27 19.25
CA TRP A 350 6.92 -1.54 19.34
C TRP A 350 6.32 -1.78 20.73
N SER A 351 7.06 -1.43 21.79
CA SER A 351 6.54 -1.54 23.16
C SER A 351 5.30 -0.66 23.38
N GLU A 352 5.26 0.54 22.81
CA GLU A 352 4.13 1.47 22.99
C GLU A 352 2.85 1.01 22.28
N VAL A 353 2.97 0.20 21.24
CA VAL A 353 1.83 -0.48 20.59
C VAL A 353 1.56 -1.87 21.17
N GLY A 354 2.32 -2.31 22.18
CA GLY A 354 2.10 -3.58 22.88
C GLY A 354 2.59 -4.82 22.13
N VAL A 355 3.54 -4.68 21.20
CA VAL A 355 4.12 -5.81 20.44
C VAL A 355 5.48 -6.19 21.06
N PRO A 356 5.70 -7.48 21.41
CA PRO A 356 6.95 -7.90 22.03
C PRO A 356 8.11 -7.94 21.01
N THR A 357 9.30 -7.53 21.47
CA THR A 357 10.55 -7.47 20.69
C THR A 357 11.63 -8.43 21.20
N ALA A 358 11.28 -9.30 22.14
CA ALA A 358 12.16 -10.32 22.72
C ALA A 358 12.01 -11.68 22.06
#